data_AF-A0A7S0V976-F1
#
_entry.id   AF-A0A7S0V976-F1
#
_cell.length_a   1.000
_cell.length_b   1.000
_cell.length_c   1.000
_cell.angle_alpha   90.00
_cell.angle_beta   90.00
_cell.angle_gamma   90.00
#
_symmetry.space_group_name_H-M   'P 1'
#
loop_
_entity.id
_entity.type
_entity.pdbx_description
1 polymer ?
#
loop_
_entity_poly.entity_id
_entity_poly.type
_entity_poly.pdbx_seq_one_letter_code
_entity_poly.pdbx_strand_id
1 'polypeptide(L)'
;MGFMSAKWTVDCLTRTENSLGLSTFHVGAHCGKLDFLKNLVDVVTLPVAIEACKVKDHRGKRPWDHAKEKNEESVMDYLDEIGCGRLGDLFIKSQEKKKKKKG
;
A
#
# COMPACT_ATOMS: atom_id res chain seq x y z
N MET A 1 -15.57 -8.07 -28.36
CA MET A 1 -14.46 -7.35 -27.71
C MET A 1 -14.68 -7.48 -26.22
N GLY A 2 -13.94 -8.40 -25.58
CA GLY A 2 -14.16 -8.74 -24.17
C GLY A 2 -13.67 -7.63 -23.26
N PHE A 3 -14.55 -7.08 -22.43
CA PHE A 3 -14.16 -6.28 -21.28
C PHE A 3 -13.28 -7.16 -20.38
N MET A 4 -11.97 -6.89 -20.37
CA MET A 4 -11.10 -7.46 -19.35
C MET A 4 -11.61 -6.94 -18.01
N SER A 5 -12.16 -7.85 -17.21
CA SER A 5 -12.72 -7.57 -15.89
C SER A 5 -11.66 -6.83 -15.06
N ALA A 6 -11.99 -5.61 -14.60
CA ALA A 6 -11.12 -4.73 -13.82
C ALA A 6 -10.43 -5.43 -12.63
N LYS A 7 -11.00 -6.55 -12.18
CA LYS A 7 -10.44 -7.44 -11.17
C LYS A 7 -9.03 -7.97 -11.50
N TRP A 8 -8.71 -8.24 -12.77
CA TRP A 8 -7.38 -8.71 -13.19
C TRP A 8 -6.35 -7.58 -13.28
N THR A 9 -6.78 -6.40 -13.74
CA THR A 9 -5.90 -5.22 -13.87
C THR A 9 -5.41 -4.76 -12.50
N VAL A 10 -6.30 -4.81 -11.50
CA VAL A 10 -6.01 -4.43 -10.11
C VAL A 10 -5.07 -5.41 -9.41
N ASP A 11 -5.19 -6.72 -9.67
CA ASP A 11 -4.29 -7.74 -9.12
C ASP A 11 -2.87 -7.59 -9.68
N CYS A 12 -2.73 -7.33 -10.98
CA CYS A 12 -1.43 -7.03 -11.58
C CYS A 12 -0.80 -5.75 -11.00
N LEU A 13 -1.56 -4.65 -10.87
CA LEU A 13 -0.99 -3.37 -10.40
C LEU A 13 -0.56 -3.38 -8.92
N THR A 14 -1.10 -4.29 -8.10
CA THR A 14 -0.83 -4.33 -6.66
C THR A 14 0.03 -5.50 -6.20
N ARG A 15 0.04 -6.62 -6.95
CA ARG A 15 0.86 -7.80 -6.66
C ARG A 15 1.98 -8.06 -7.66
N THR A 16 2.08 -7.33 -8.77
CA THR A 16 3.27 -7.45 -9.62
C THR A 16 4.44 -6.78 -8.91
N GLU A 17 5.31 -7.63 -8.39
CA GLU A 17 6.59 -7.26 -7.80
C GLU A 17 7.69 -7.35 -8.86
N ASN A 18 8.66 -6.43 -8.81
CA ASN A 18 9.88 -6.61 -9.57
C ASN A 18 10.77 -7.71 -8.94
N SER A 19 11.95 -7.95 -9.51
CA SER A 19 12.92 -8.93 -8.98
C SER A 19 13.38 -8.69 -7.54
N LEU A 20 13.06 -7.54 -6.94
CA LEU A 20 13.38 -7.16 -5.57
C LEU A 20 12.18 -7.24 -4.62
N GLY A 21 11.01 -7.71 -5.08
CA GLY A 21 9.79 -7.71 -4.28
C GLY A 21 9.11 -6.33 -4.20
N LEU A 22 9.53 -5.36 -5.02
CA LEU A 22 8.98 -4.01 -4.96
C LEU A 22 7.70 -3.94 -5.80
N SER A 23 6.59 -3.66 -5.12
CA SER A 23 5.33 -3.30 -5.77
C SER A 23 5.35 -1.86 -6.29
N THR A 24 4.36 -1.50 -7.10
CA THR A 24 4.18 -0.15 -7.65
C THR A 24 4.13 0.93 -6.57
N PHE A 25 3.55 0.61 -5.40
CA PHE A 25 3.55 1.51 -4.23
C PHE A 25 4.95 1.71 -3.65
N HIS A 26 5.77 0.66 -3.57
CA HIS A 26 7.16 0.80 -3.10
C HIS A 26 7.95 1.75 -3.99
N VAL A 27 7.83 1.59 -5.31
CA VAL A 27 8.53 2.43 -6.29
C VAL A 27 8.04 3.87 -6.21
N GLY A 28 6.72 4.08 -6.19
CA GLY A 28 6.13 5.42 -6.05
C GLY A 28 6.58 6.12 -4.77
N ALA A 29 6.65 5.38 -3.66
CA ALA A 29 7.10 5.89 -2.38
C ALA A 29 8.60 6.21 -2.35
N HIS A 30 9.43 5.34 -2.92
CA HIS A 30 10.87 5.56 -3.04
C HIS A 30 11.21 6.76 -3.94
N CYS A 31 10.35 7.07 -4.92
CA CYS A 31 10.56 8.16 -5.87
C CYS A 31 9.85 9.47 -5.47
N GLY A 32 9.19 9.54 -4.30
CA GLY A 32 8.49 10.74 -3.86
C GLY A 32 7.29 11.13 -4.74
N LYS A 33 6.73 10.19 -5.51
CA LYS A 33 5.69 10.48 -6.52
C LYS A 33 4.30 10.48 -5.90
N LEU A 34 3.97 11.51 -5.12
CA LEU A 34 2.68 11.62 -4.42
C LEU A 34 1.48 11.59 -5.37
N ASP A 35 1.48 12.39 -6.44
CA ASP A 35 0.34 12.45 -7.38
C ASP A 35 0.12 11.12 -8.09
N PHE A 36 1.21 10.40 -8.37
CA PHE A 36 1.12 9.05 -8.91
C PHE A 36 0.45 8.09 -7.92
N LEU A 37 0.83 8.14 -6.64
CA LEU A 37 0.20 7.30 -5.62
C LEU A 37 -1.29 7.63 -5.44
N LYS A 38 -1.66 8.92 -5.45
CA LYS A 38 -3.07 9.34 -5.40
C LYS A 38 -3.88 8.79 -6.57
N ASN A 39 -3.39 8.98 -7.78
CA ASN A 39 -4.02 8.44 -8.99
C ASN A 39 -4.11 6.92 -8.96
N LEU A 40 -3.07 6.26 -8.42
CA LEU A 40 -3.05 4.81 -8.29
C LEU A 40 -4.16 4.33 -7.33
N VAL A 41 -4.33 4.98 -6.18
CA VAL A 41 -5.42 4.68 -5.23
C VAL A 41 -6.79 4.89 -5.87
N ASP A 42 -6.98 5.96 -6.64
CA ASP A 42 -8.24 6.21 -7.36
C ASP A 42 -8.55 5.11 -8.38
N VAL A 43 -7.53 4.58 -9.06
CA VAL A 43 -7.68 3.49 -10.03
C VAL A 43 -7.93 2.13 -9.36
N VAL A 44 -7.22 1.82 -8.27
CA VAL A 44 -7.30 0.48 -7.64
C VAL A 44 -8.33 0.37 -6.52
N THR A 45 -8.92 1.50 -6.09
CA THR A 45 -9.74 1.67 -4.88
C THR A 45 -8.94 1.57 -3.57
N LEU A 46 -9.39 2.34 -2.57
CA LEU A 46 -8.75 2.44 -1.26
C LEU A 46 -8.50 1.07 -0.56
N PRO A 47 -9.45 0.11 -0.53
CA PRO A 47 -9.21 -1.17 0.12
C PRO A 47 -8.07 -1.97 -0.50
N VAL A 48 -7.91 -1.92 -1.82
CA VAL A 48 -6.84 -2.64 -2.53
C VAL A 48 -5.50 -1.95 -2.33
N ALA A 49 -5.48 -0.61 -2.35
CA ALA A 49 -4.29 0.16 -2.03
C ALA A 49 -3.75 -0.17 -0.63
N ILE A 50 -4.64 -0.26 0.36
CA ILE A 50 -4.27 -0.63 1.75
C ILE A 50 -3.60 -2.01 1.79
N GLU A 51 -4.14 -3.00 1.07
CA GLU A 51 -3.52 -4.33 1.01
C GLU A 51 -2.15 -4.29 0.31
N ALA A 52 -2.03 -3.53 -0.77
CA ALA A 52 -0.76 -3.34 -1.49
C ALA A 52 0.33 -2.69 -0.62
N CYS A 53 -0.05 -1.79 0.29
CA CYS A 53 0.86 -1.17 1.24
C CYS A 53 1.35 -2.09 2.35
N LYS A 54 0.63 -3.19 2.64
CA LYS A 54 1.03 -4.17 3.66
C LYS A 54 2.07 -5.15 3.16
N VAL A 55 2.18 -5.29 1.83
CA VAL A 55 3.19 -6.12 1.19
C VAL A 55 4.57 -5.60 1.57
N LYS A 56 5.47 -6.54 1.90
CA LYS A 56 6.86 -6.25 2.21
C LYS A 56 7.71 -6.71 1.05
N ASP A 57 8.70 -5.92 0.68
CA ASP A 57 9.72 -6.30 -0.30
C ASP A 57 10.63 -7.43 0.24
N HIS A 58 11.56 -7.90 -0.59
CA HIS A 58 12.53 -8.93 -0.18
C HIS A 58 13.43 -8.51 0.99
N ARG A 59 13.47 -7.22 1.33
CA ARG A 59 14.20 -6.67 2.48
C ARG A 59 13.31 -6.51 3.72
N GLY A 60 12.05 -6.94 3.64
CA GLY A 60 11.07 -6.83 4.72
C GLY A 60 10.48 -5.42 4.89
N LYS A 61 10.67 -4.52 3.93
CA LYS A 61 10.26 -3.11 3.98
C LYS A 61 8.95 -2.89 3.24
N ARG A 62 8.12 -2.01 3.79
CA ARG A 62 6.88 -1.54 3.19
C ARG A 62 7.12 -0.29 2.35
N PRO A 63 6.14 0.14 1.52
CA PRO A 63 6.25 1.41 0.79
C PRO A 63 6.55 2.62 1.70
N TRP A 64 5.93 2.67 2.89
CA TRP A 64 6.16 3.75 3.86
C TRP A 64 7.62 3.78 4.35
N ASP A 65 8.25 2.61 4.53
CA ASP A 65 9.67 2.54 4.93
C ASP A 65 10.58 3.13 3.83
N HIS A 66 10.25 2.93 2.56
CA HIS A 66 10.99 3.52 1.43
C HIS A 66 10.80 5.04 1.35
N ALA A 67 9.58 5.56 1.57
CA ALA A 67 9.35 7.00 1.66
C ALA A 67 10.16 7.63 2.80
N LYS A 68 10.23 6.95 3.95
CA LYS A 68 11.02 7.39 5.10
C LYS A 68 12.51 7.43 4.82
N GLU A 69 13.07 6.43 4.13
CA GLU A 69 14.49 6.42 3.76
C GLU A 69 14.87 7.58 2.83
N LYS A 70 13.89 8.10 2.10
CA LYS A 70 14.05 9.22 1.17
C LYS A 70 13.65 10.56 1.76
N ASN A 71 13.14 10.57 3.00
CA ASN A 71 12.62 11.74 3.69
C ASN A 71 11.48 12.43 2.91
N GLU A 72 10.64 11.63 2.25
CA GLU A 72 9.50 12.09 1.46
C GLU A 72 8.26 12.27 2.36
N GLU A 73 8.29 13.32 3.20
CA GLU A 73 7.29 13.57 4.24
C GLU A 73 5.85 13.61 3.69
N SER A 74 5.62 14.27 2.55
CA SER A 74 4.28 14.34 1.95
C SER A 74 3.73 12.98 1.51
N VAL A 75 4.62 12.06 1.10
CA VAL A 75 4.24 10.69 0.78
C VAL A 75 3.99 9.89 2.06
N MET A 76 4.82 10.08 3.08
CA MET A 76 4.62 9.45 4.39
C MET A 76 3.26 9.84 4.99
N ASP A 77 2.92 11.13 4.97
CA ASP A 77 1.65 11.67 5.47
C ASP A 77 0.46 11.08 4.72
N TYR A 78 0.54 11.05 3.38
CA TYR A 78 -0.52 10.46 2.56
C TYR A 78 -0.67 8.96 2.82
N LEU A 79 0.44 8.23 2.92
CA LEU A 79 0.41 6.81 3.26
C LEU A 79 -0.16 6.58 4.67
N ASP A 80 0.14 7.45 5.64
CA ASP A 80 -0.48 7.40 6.98
C ASP A 80 -1.99 7.70 6.92
N GLU A 81 -2.42 8.68 6.12
CA GLU A 81 -3.82 9.08 5.92
C GLU A 81 -4.68 7.92 5.39
N ILE A 82 -4.18 7.18 4.40
CA ILE A 82 -4.88 6.02 3.84
C ILE A 82 -4.72 4.74 4.70
N GLY A 83 -4.00 4.80 5.83
CA GLY A 83 -3.81 3.68 6.74
C GLY A 83 -2.69 2.71 6.37
N CYS A 84 -1.77 3.13 5.50
CA CYS A 84 -0.58 2.41 5.06
C CYS A 84 0.69 2.71 5.87
N GLY A 85 0.66 3.71 6.75
CA GLY A 85 1.81 4.10 7.57
C GLY A 85 1.81 3.53 8.99
N ARG A 86 2.46 4.23 9.93
CA ARG A 86 2.66 3.77 11.32
C ARG A 86 1.35 3.56 12.07
N LEU A 87 0.30 4.31 11.71
CA LEU A 87 -1.02 4.22 12.35
C LEU A 87 -1.88 3.05 11.84
N GLY A 88 -1.61 2.54 10.64
CA GLY A 88 -2.32 1.37 10.07
C GLY A 88 -2.20 0.13 10.96
N ASP A 89 -1.02 -0.06 11.55
CA ASP A 89 -0.75 -1.16 12.49
C ASP A 89 -1.56 -1.04 13.81
N LEU A 90 -1.93 0.18 14.22
CA LEU A 90 -2.77 0.41 15.41
C LEU A 90 -4.24 0.11 15.12
N PHE A 91 -4.72 0.39 13.91
CA PHE A 91 -6.09 0.08 13.51
C PHE A 91 -6.32 -1.44 13.43
N ILE A 92 -5.35 -2.20 12.91
CA ILE A 92 -5.39 -3.67 12.84
C ILE A 92 -5.39 -4.29 14.25
N LYS A 93 -4.51 -3.83 15.15
CA LYS A 93 -4.48 -4.30 16.55
C LYS A 93 -5.78 -4.03 17.31
N SER A 94 -6.50 -2.96 16.95
CA SER A 94 -7.81 -2.62 17.52
C SER A 94 -8.93 -3.58 17.07
N GLN A 95 -8.87 -4.09 15.83
CA GLN A 95 -9.82 -5.07 15.31
C GLN A 95 -9.57 -6.49 15.85
N GLU A 96 -8.31 -6.91 16.03
CA GLU A 96 -7.98 -8.22 16.62
C GLU A 96 -8.43 -8.35 18.08
N LYS A 97 -8.35 -7.28 18.87
CA LYS A 97 -8.82 -7.27 20.26
C LYS A 97 -10.35 -7.43 20.38
N LYS A 98 -11.13 -7.07 19.36
CA LYS A 98 -12.60 -7.25 19.36
C LYS A 98 -13.03 -8.68 18.99
N LYS A 99 -12.21 -9.45 18.26
CA LYS A 99 -12.50 -10.86 17.94
C LYS A 99 -12.26 -11.82 19.12
N LYS A 100 -11.39 -11.49 20.07
CA LYS A 100 -11.10 -12.32 21.26
C LYS A 100 -12.12 -12.22 22.41
N LYS A 101 -13.14 -11.36 22.30
CA LYS A 101 -14.14 -11.12 23.36
C LYS A 101 -15.53 -11.72 23.08
N LYS A 102 -15.68 -12.49 22.00
CA LYS A 102 -16.91 -13.22 21.64
C LYS A 102 -16.70 -14.75 21.55
N GLY A 103 -15.69 -15.26 22.26
CA GLY A 103 -15.50 -16.70 22.48
C GLY A 103 -15.95 -17.07 23.88
#